data_AF-A0A840BJL1-F1
#
_entry.id   AF-A0A840BJL1-F1
#
_cell.length_a   1.000
_cell.length_b   1.000
_cell.length_c   1.000
_cell.angle_alpha   90.00
_cell.angle_beta   90.00
_cell.angle_gamma   90.00
#
_symmetry.space_group_name_H-M   'P 1'
#
loop_
_entity.id
_entity.type
_entity.pdbx_description
1 polymer ?
#
loop_
_entity_poly.entity_id
_entity_poly.type
_entity_poly.pdbx_seq_one_letter_code
_entity_poly.pdbx_strand_id
1 'polypeptide(L)'
;MRILVHSHVGEAALANSLGKPEYSYFFVLKRFLPVLESLGEVVRIDDPEREVDAHYRAARAQGEACIFLSFSPPNKAPTGLSCPTLTIFAWEFDTLPNEAWDGNPKEDWRTVLRDHRRAIVLSTQTRDVVRRELGDDFAVAAIPVPVFNRFERAPRGVPEGERTLRIRGRIIDSRDYEITPEHFASRAPMERFCTEAWSGERIELHFARGQDACGFLGGFYAPEPWGTWSRIAAPWIMLPFALEGIVRFSICAGGYGYNANRKIGLHIGNQTHELTLGTDFTPVAFDFFLDARTNLIRFSDLDTRSIPGAADPRTMGLGLRWIGLERLDGRNDAPPSGPPTLDTTLNGVVYTSVLNPADGRKNWGDIVKAFCLAFREEPDATLVLKMTHHSIAAFLGRLQDLLHRVGPTKCRVLALHGYLDDAELGQLMDATTYYVNASHGEGLCMPLMEFMSAGVPAVAPCNTAMADYVTPASTFIVRSSLEPTVWPHDPRDLFRTCYYRIDQESLTNAFLESFKVARSQPQRYRAMSQAACDAQRRFSADEVVRQALHTFLQRECGE
;
A
#
# COMPACT_ATOMS: atom_id res chain seq x y z
N MET A 1 -32.77 -7.31 -18.17
CA MET A 1 -32.35 -7.71 -16.81
C MET A 1 -31.85 -6.45 -16.12
N ARG A 2 -32.25 -6.23 -14.87
CA ARG A 2 -31.78 -5.15 -14.00
C ARG A 2 -30.70 -5.67 -13.07
N ILE A 3 -29.57 -4.98 -13.00
CA ILE A 3 -28.39 -5.36 -12.22
C ILE A 3 -28.15 -4.27 -11.17
N LEU A 4 -28.45 -4.60 -9.92
CA LEU A 4 -28.20 -3.69 -8.80
C LEU A 4 -26.75 -3.89 -8.34
N VAL A 5 -26.00 -2.81 -8.09
CA VAL A 5 -24.59 -2.89 -7.68
C VAL A 5 -24.32 -2.01 -6.48
N HIS A 6 -23.48 -2.49 -5.56
CA HIS A 6 -23.05 -1.72 -4.39
C HIS A 6 -21.61 -2.05 -4.01
N SER A 7 -20.88 -1.03 -3.57
CA SER A 7 -19.63 -1.14 -2.82
C SER A 7 -19.66 -0.13 -1.66
N HIS A 8 -19.26 -0.54 -0.45
CA HIS A 8 -19.32 0.29 0.76
C HIS A 8 -18.60 1.64 0.63
N VAL A 9 -17.48 1.69 -0.09
CA VAL A 9 -16.73 2.94 -0.33
C VAL A 9 -17.19 3.58 -1.65
N GLY A 10 -17.79 4.77 -1.58
CA GLY A 10 -18.15 5.58 -2.74
C GLY A 10 -17.04 6.53 -3.20
N GLU A 11 -17.22 7.14 -4.39
CA GLU A 11 -16.24 8.03 -5.02
C GLU A 11 -15.91 9.27 -4.16
N ALA A 12 -16.92 9.87 -3.52
CA ALA A 12 -16.75 11.05 -2.67
C ALA A 12 -15.90 10.79 -1.41
N ALA A 13 -15.81 9.54 -0.96
CA ALA A 13 -15.04 9.13 0.22
C ALA A 13 -13.62 8.64 -0.14
N LEU A 14 -13.27 8.53 -1.42
CA LEU A 14 -12.08 7.82 -1.89
C LEU A 14 -10.77 8.46 -1.40
N ALA A 15 -10.67 9.79 -1.45
CA ALA A 15 -9.48 10.53 -1.02
C ALA A 15 -9.14 10.25 0.47
N ASN A 16 -10.17 10.13 1.32
CA ASN A 16 -10.02 9.88 2.76
C ASN A 16 -10.05 8.39 3.14
N SER A 17 -10.33 7.51 2.17
CA SER A 17 -10.44 6.06 2.37
C SER A 17 -9.33 5.27 1.68
N LEU A 18 -8.47 5.93 0.91
CA LEU A 18 -7.34 5.31 0.23
C LEU A 18 -6.39 4.67 1.24
N GLY A 19 -6.25 3.35 1.16
CA GLY A 19 -5.42 2.55 2.08
C GLY A 19 -6.18 1.91 3.25
N LYS A 20 -7.47 2.22 3.46
CA LYS A 20 -8.32 1.56 4.49
C LYS A 20 -8.79 0.16 4.05
N PRO A 21 -9.37 -0.66 4.93
CA PRO A 21 -10.08 -1.87 4.48
C PRO A 21 -11.13 -1.51 3.40
N GLU A 22 -11.40 -2.45 2.50
CA GLU A 22 -12.54 -2.42 1.55
C GLU A 22 -12.50 -1.36 0.42
N TYR A 23 -11.63 -0.33 0.44
CA TYR A 23 -11.58 0.69 -0.64
C TYR A 23 -11.36 0.07 -2.03
N SER A 24 -10.65 -1.06 -2.11
CA SER A 24 -10.35 -1.72 -3.38
C SER A 24 -11.60 -2.20 -4.13
N TYR A 25 -12.70 -2.46 -3.42
CA TYR A 25 -13.97 -2.88 -4.03
C TYR A 25 -14.61 -1.79 -4.89
N PHE A 26 -14.39 -0.51 -4.57
CA PHE A 26 -14.79 0.59 -5.43
C PHE A 26 -14.12 0.50 -6.81
N PHE A 27 -12.81 0.26 -6.84
CA PHE A 27 -12.07 0.11 -8.08
C PHE A 27 -12.48 -1.14 -8.85
N VAL A 28 -12.71 -2.26 -8.15
CA VAL A 28 -13.24 -3.50 -8.74
C VAL A 28 -14.59 -3.24 -9.40
N LEU A 29 -15.56 -2.67 -8.68
CA LEU A 29 -16.87 -2.30 -9.23
C LEU A 29 -16.72 -1.39 -10.45
N LYS A 30 -15.92 -0.31 -10.33
CA LYS A 30 -15.67 0.63 -11.42
C LYS A 30 -15.16 -0.05 -12.69
N ARG A 31 -14.32 -1.08 -12.58
CA ARG A 31 -13.84 -1.88 -13.71
C ARG A 31 -14.95 -2.76 -14.29
N PHE A 32 -15.79 -3.38 -13.48
CA PHE A 32 -16.88 -4.24 -13.95
C PHE A 32 -18.01 -3.47 -14.66
N LEU A 33 -18.23 -2.20 -14.34
CA LEU A 33 -19.38 -1.43 -14.84
C LEU A 33 -19.58 -1.47 -16.36
N PRO A 34 -18.58 -1.20 -17.23
CA PRO A 34 -18.80 -1.23 -18.68
C PRO A 34 -19.26 -2.61 -19.18
N VAL A 35 -18.75 -3.69 -18.58
CA VAL A 35 -19.15 -5.04 -18.92
C VAL A 35 -20.57 -5.33 -18.42
N LEU A 36 -20.92 -4.92 -17.21
CA LEU A 36 -22.27 -5.09 -16.65
C LEU A 36 -23.33 -4.29 -17.43
N GLU A 37 -23.01 -3.07 -17.84
CA GLU A 37 -23.86 -2.20 -18.67
C GLU A 37 -24.14 -2.82 -20.04
N SER A 38 -23.21 -3.63 -20.57
CA SER A 38 -23.44 -4.40 -21.81
C SER A 38 -24.38 -5.60 -21.65
N LEU A 39 -24.63 -6.05 -20.40
CA LEU A 39 -25.47 -7.20 -20.08
C LEU A 39 -26.89 -6.82 -19.62
N GLY A 40 -27.09 -5.58 -19.16
CA GLY A 40 -28.38 -5.11 -18.66
C GLY A 40 -28.34 -3.70 -18.09
N GLU A 41 -29.49 -3.24 -17.57
CA GLU A 41 -29.61 -1.95 -16.91
C GLU A 41 -28.92 -2.01 -15.54
N VAL A 42 -27.88 -1.19 -15.33
CA VAL A 42 -27.15 -1.12 -14.06
C VAL A 42 -27.69 0.00 -13.18
N VAL A 43 -28.06 -0.33 -11.94
CA VAL A 43 -28.50 0.63 -10.92
C VAL A 43 -27.53 0.59 -9.75
N ARG A 44 -26.93 1.73 -9.41
CA ARG A 44 -26.08 1.86 -8.22
C ARG A 44 -26.96 2.03 -6.97
N ILE A 45 -26.63 1.30 -5.93
CA ILE A 45 -27.34 1.31 -4.65
C ILE A 45 -26.43 1.91 -3.59
N ASP A 46 -26.94 2.88 -2.83
CA ASP A 46 -26.20 3.52 -1.74
C ASP A 46 -26.45 2.79 -0.40
N ASP A 47 -27.70 2.45 -0.09
CA ASP A 47 -28.12 1.70 1.10
C ASP A 47 -28.79 0.36 0.71
N PRO A 48 -28.02 -0.74 0.65
CA PRO A 48 -28.54 -2.03 0.23
C PRO A 48 -29.68 -2.57 1.08
N GLU A 49 -29.69 -2.29 2.39
CA GLU A 49 -30.70 -2.81 3.32
C GLU A 49 -32.06 -2.14 3.10
N ARG A 50 -32.07 -0.90 2.59
CA ARG A 50 -33.31 -0.15 2.34
C ARG A 50 -33.78 -0.21 0.89
N GLU A 51 -32.86 -0.23 -0.06
CA GLU A 51 -33.16 0.04 -1.47
C GLU A 51 -33.31 -1.22 -2.33
N VAL A 52 -32.52 -2.27 -2.07
CA VAL A 52 -32.43 -3.44 -2.98
C VAL A 52 -33.78 -4.11 -3.19
N ASP A 53 -34.50 -4.40 -2.11
CA ASP A 53 -35.79 -5.08 -2.18
C ASP A 53 -36.89 -4.20 -2.79
N ALA A 54 -36.77 -2.88 -2.70
CA ALA A 54 -37.69 -1.96 -3.38
C ALA A 54 -37.48 -2.01 -4.90
N HIS A 55 -36.23 -1.94 -5.36
CA HIS A 55 -35.90 -2.10 -6.78
C HIS A 55 -36.26 -3.47 -7.32
N TYR A 56 -36.03 -4.53 -6.53
CA TYR A 56 -36.40 -5.90 -6.89
C TYR A 56 -37.91 -6.06 -7.10
N ARG A 57 -38.73 -5.58 -6.16
CA ARG A 57 -40.20 -5.60 -6.30
C ARG A 57 -40.67 -4.82 -7.53
N ALA A 58 -40.08 -3.66 -7.81
CA ALA A 58 -40.43 -2.85 -8.98
C ALA A 58 -40.10 -3.56 -10.31
N ALA A 59 -38.91 -4.17 -10.41
CA ALA A 59 -38.52 -4.94 -11.59
C ALA A 59 -39.43 -6.17 -11.81
N ARG A 60 -39.74 -6.91 -10.73
CA ARG A 60 -40.66 -8.07 -10.80
C ARG A 60 -42.07 -7.68 -11.22
N ALA A 61 -42.57 -6.52 -10.79
CA ALA A 61 -43.87 -6.00 -11.21
C ALA A 61 -43.92 -5.69 -12.73
N GLN A 62 -42.76 -5.45 -13.35
CA GLN A 62 -42.61 -5.21 -14.79
C GLN A 62 -42.25 -6.49 -15.57
N GLY A 63 -42.17 -7.65 -14.91
CA GLY A 63 -41.75 -8.91 -15.54
C GLY A 63 -40.25 -9.00 -15.83
N GLU A 64 -39.45 -8.10 -15.28
CA GLU A 64 -38.01 -8.04 -15.51
C GLU A 64 -37.24 -8.87 -14.48
N ALA A 65 -36.24 -9.64 -14.93
CA ALA A 65 -35.27 -10.28 -14.04
C ALA A 65 -34.41 -9.21 -13.34
N CYS A 66 -34.15 -9.40 -12.05
CA CYS A 66 -33.38 -8.46 -11.24
C CYS A 66 -32.46 -9.23 -10.29
N ILE A 67 -31.19 -8.81 -10.23
CA ILE A 67 -30.15 -9.42 -9.40
C ILE A 67 -29.34 -8.33 -8.70
N PHE A 68 -28.89 -8.60 -7.48
CA PHE A 68 -28.01 -7.73 -6.72
C PHE A 68 -26.58 -8.30 -6.63
N LEU A 69 -25.61 -7.50 -7.08
CA LEU A 69 -24.18 -7.79 -7.02
C LEU A 69 -23.53 -6.96 -5.90
N SER A 70 -23.17 -7.61 -4.80
CA SER A 70 -22.46 -6.96 -3.69
C SER A 70 -20.95 -7.07 -3.89
N PHE A 71 -20.27 -5.94 -4.10
CA PHE A 71 -18.81 -5.86 -4.15
C PHE A 71 -18.27 -5.59 -2.75
N SER A 72 -18.12 -6.65 -1.96
CA SER A 72 -17.67 -6.59 -0.58
C SER A 72 -17.17 -7.96 -0.10
N PRO A 73 -16.41 -8.05 1.01
CA PRO A 73 -16.19 -9.35 1.64
C PRO A 73 -17.52 -9.90 2.21
N PRO A 74 -17.72 -11.23 2.26
CA PRO A 74 -18.99 -11.83 2.68
C PRO A 74 -19.53 -11.30 4.02
N ASN A 75 -18.71 -11.15 5.05
CA ASN A 75 -19.15 -10.65 6.35
C ASN A 75 -19.76 -9.23 6.31
N LYS A 76 -19.49 -8.45 5.26
CA LYS A 76 -20.01 -7.09 5.04
C LYS A 76 -21.15 -7.02 4.03
N ALA A 77 -21.40 -8.07 3.27
CA ALA A 77 -22.51 -8.11 2.33
C ALA A 77 -23.86 -8.24 3.08
N PRO A 78 -24.95 -7.60 2.62
CA PRO A 78 -26.26 -7.76 3.24
C PRO A 78 -26.78 -9.19 3.03
N THR A 79 -27.59 -9.66 3.99
CA THR A 79 -28.19 -11.00 4.00
C THR A 79 -29.69 -10.93 4.23
N GLY A 80 -30.43 -11.97 3.83
CA GLY A 80 -31.88 -12.04 4.06
C GLY A 80 -32.70 -11.12 3.15
N LEU A 81 -32.13 -10.66 2.04
CA LEU A 81 -32.84 -9.90 1.01
C LEU A 81 -33.76 -10.80 0.19
N SER A 82 -34.88 -10.25 -0.28
CA SER A 82 -35.79 -10.94 -1.21
C SER A 82 -35.19 -11.03 -2.61
N CYS A 83 -34.37 -10.04 -2.99
CA CYS A 83 -33.64 -10.03 -4.25
C CYS A 83 -32.55 -11.12 -4.27
N PRO A 84 -32.45 -11.92 -5.35
CA PRO A 84 -31.30 -12.79 -5.59
C PRO A 84 -30.00 -11.98 -5.46
N THR A 85 -29.19 -12.35 -4.48
CA THR A 85 -27.98 -11.63 -4.12
C THR A 85 -26.78 -12.53 -4.34
N LEU A 86 -25.74 -12.01 -4.97
CA LEU A 86 -24.44 -12.67 -5.02
C LEU A 86 -23.35 -11.69 -4.58
N THR A 87 -22.38 -12.23 -3.83
CA THR A 87 -21.19 -11.48 -3.44
C THR A 87 -20.08 -11.68 -4.47
N ILE A 88 -19.39 -10.59 -4.80
CA ILE A 88 -18.18 -10.56 -5.61
C ILE A 88 -17.01 -10.20 -4.69
N PHE A 89 -16.12 -11.15 -4.42
CA PHE A 89 -15.04 -10.96 -3.46
C PHE A 89 -13.67 -11.51 -3.91
N ALA A 90 -12.62 -10.88 -3.39
CA ALA A 90 -11.24 -11.32 -3.55
C ALA A 90 -10.78 -12.04 -2.27
N TRP A 91 -10.00 -13.12 -2.43
CA TRP A 91 -9.42 -13.84 -1.30
C TRP A 91 -8.14 -14.56 -1.69
N GLU A 92 -7.07 -14.30 -0.94
CA GLU A 92 -5.72 -14.78 -1.21
C GLU A 92 -5.31 -15.99 -0.37
N PHE A 93 -6.10 -16.35 0.65
CA PHE A 93 -5.72 -17.37 1.61
C PHE A 93 -6.23 -18.76 1.24
N ASP A 94 -5.68 -19.79 1.89
CA ASP A 94 -5.99 -21.20 1.63
C ASP A 94 -7.25 -21.73 2.34
N THR A 95 -7.78 -21.00 3.33
CA THR A 95 -9.04 -21.31 4.03
C THR A 95 -9.94 -20.07 4.06
N LEU A 96 -11.26 -20.26 4.13
CA LEU A 96 -12.20 -19.16 4.39
C LEU A 96 -12.50 -19.08 5.88
N PRO A 97 -12.81 -17.88 6.40
CA PRO A 97 -13.40 -17.73 7.72
C PRO A 97 -14.64 -18.62 7.86
N ASN A 98 -14.52 -19.60 8.75
CA ASN A 98 -15.49 -20.68 8.89
C ASN A 98 -15.92 -20.88 10.35
N GLU A 99 -15.78 -19.83 11.15
CA GLU A 99 -16.16 -19.77 12.55
C GLU A 99 -16.68 -18.37 12.85
N ALA A 100 -17.73 -18.26 13.65
CA ALA A 100 -18.22 -16.97 14.13
C ALA A 100 -17.45 -16.54 15.37
N TRP A 101 -17.23 -15.23 15.53
CA TRP A 101 -16.69 -14.63 16.76
C TRP A 101 -17.51 -13.40 17.15
N ASP A 102 -17.34 -12.94 18.40
CA ASP A 102 -18.03 -11.78 18.99
C ASP A 102 -19.56 -11.78 18.84
N GLY A 103 -20.16 -12.97 18.75
CA GLY A 103 -21.60 -13.14 18.56
C GLY A 103 -22.11 -12.74 17.17
N ASN A 104 -21.22 -12.44 16.22
CA ASN A 104 -21.59 -12.08 14.85
C ASN A 104 -21.52 -13.32 13.93
N PRO A 105 -22.67 -13.89 13.51
CA PRO A 105 -22.69 -15.07 12.64
C PRO A 105 -22.16 -14.80 11.22
N LYS A 106 -22.05 -13.52 10.81
CA LYS A 106 -21.52 -13.15 9.49
C LYS A 106 -20.00 -13.33 9.39
N GLU A 107 -19.30 -13.45 10.53
CA GLU A 107 -17.87 -13.74 10.53
C GLU A 107 -17.56 -15.18 10.08
N ASP A 108 -18.52 -16.10 10.23
CA ASP A 108 -18.52 -17.34 9.45
C ASP A 108 -19.03 -17.03 8.03
N TRP A 109 -18.10 -16.85 7.09
CA TRP A 109 -18.42 -16.47 5.72
C TRP A 109 -19.29 -17.50 5.02
N ARG A 110 -19.28 -18.77 5.45
CA ARG A 110 -20.14 -19.82 4.89
C ARG A 110 -21.62 -19.52 5.17
N THR A 111 -21.94 -18.87 6.29
CA THR A 111 -23.32 -18.45 6.61
C THR A 111 -23.84 -17.49 5.56
N VAL A 112 -23.04 -16.47 5.22
CA VAL A 112 -23.41 -15.47 4.21
C VAL A 112 -23.47 -16.09 2.82
N LEU A 113 -22.47 -16.89 2.44
CA LEU A 113 -22.43 -17.53 1.13
C LEU A 113 -23.61 -18.50 0.92
N ARG A 114 -24.08 -19.20 1.97
CA ARG A 114 -25.29 -20.03 1.90
C ARG A 114 -26.57 -19.22 1.73
N ASP A 115 -26.67 -18.04 2.36
CA ASP A 115 -27.79 -17.11 2.16
C ASP A 115 -27.86 -16.66 0.69
N HIS A 116 -26.72 -16.27 0.12
CA HIS A 116 -26.60 -15.85 -1.28
C HIS A 116 -26.71 -16.99 -2.29
N ARG A 117 -26.42 -18.23 -1.86
CA ARG A 117 -26.40 -19.48 -2.66
C ARG A 117 -25.39 -19.51 -3.80
N ARG A 118 -24.80 -18.37 -4.16
CA ARG A 118 -23.88 -18.21 -5.27
C ARG A 118 -22.85 -17.13 -4.97
N ALA A 119 -21.69 -17.23 -5.61
CA ALA A 119 -20.66 -16.19 -5.52
C ALA A 119 -19.85 -16.07 -6.81
N ILE A 120 -19.32 -14.88 -7.03
CA ILE A 120 -18.23 -14.66 -7.97
C ILE A 120 -16.97 -14.37 -7.16
N VAL A 121 -15.90 -15.05 -7.50
CA VAL A 121 -14.58 -14.84 -6.91
C VAL A 121 -13.60 -14.48 -8.01
N LEU A 122 -12.52 -13.79 -7.67
CA LEU A 122 -11.64 -13.21 -8.68
C LEU A 122 -10.52 -14.16 -9.16
N SER A 123 -10.45 -15.39 -8.64
CA SER A 123 -9.43 -16.36 -9.01
C SER A 123 -9.88 -17.82 -8.91
N THR A 124 -9.19 -18.70 -9.63
CA THR A 124 -9.45 -20.15 -9.54
C THR A 124 -9.11 -20.71 -8.16
N GLN A 125 -8.02 -20.25 -7.54
CA GLN A 125 -7.65 -20.63 -6.18
C GLN A 125 -8.81 -20.33 -5.20
N THR A 126 -9.34 -19.10 -5.21
CA THR A 126 -10.42 -18.74 -4.30
C THR A 126 -11.66 -19.61 -4.53
N ARG A 127 -12.00 -19.91 -5.79
CA ARG A 127 -13.13 -20.79 -6.14
C ARG A 127 -12.94 -22.17 -5.53
N ASP A 128 -11.73 -22.71 -5.62
CA ASP A 128 -11.42 -24.03 -5.10
C ASP A 128 -11.44 -24.05 -3.56
N VAL A 129 -11.05 -22.95 -2.90
CA VAL A 129 -11.23 -22.79 -1.44
C VAL A 129 -12.72 -22.74 -1.08
N VAL A 130 -13.54 -21.99 -1.81
CA VAL A 130 -15.00 -21.93 -1.59
C VAL A 130 -15.63 -23.33 -1.73
N ARG A 131 -15.29 -24.08 -2.78
CA ARG A 131 -15.80 -25.45 -2.99
C ARG A 131 -15.37 -26.40 -1.88
N ARG A 132 -14.15 -26.27 -1.37
CA ARG A 132 -13.67 -27.08 -0.23
C ARG A 132 -14.51 -26.85 1.03
N GLU A 133 -14.95 -25.62 1.27
CA GLU A 133 -15.70 -25.23 2.48
C GLU A 133 -17.22 -25.40 2.36
N LEU A 134 -17.78 -25.23 1.16
CA LEU A 134 -19.24 -25.27 0.92
C LEU A 134 -19.72 -26.48 0.10
N GLY A 135 -18.79 -27.28 -0.45
CA GLY A 135 -19.07 -28.41 -1.33
C GLY A 135 -18.96 -28.05 -2.83
N ASP A 136 -18.69 -29.05 -3.66
CA ASP A 136 -18.51 -28.88 -5.11
C ASP A 136 -19.76 -28.39 -5.85
N ASP A 137 -20.95 -28.65 -5.28
CA ASP A 137 -22.25 -28.22 -5.81
C ASP A 137 -22.55 -26.73 -5.56
N PHE A 138 -21.78 -26.05 -4.70
CA PHE A 138 -21.96 -24.62 -4.47
C PHE A 138 -21.63 -23.84 -5.74
N ALA A 139 -22.56 -22.98 -6.17
CA ALA A 139 -22.44 -22.25 -7.43
C ALA A 139 -21.48 -21.06 -7.29
N VAL A 140 -20.18 -21.32 -7.45
CA VAL A 140 -19.11 -20.31 -7.46
C VAL A 140 -18.41 -20.26 -8.82
N ALA A 141 -18.19 -19.06 -9.35
CA ALA A 141 -17.43 -18.83 -10.57
C ALA A 141 -16.19 -17.98 -10.31
N ALA A 142 -15.06 -18.37 -10.90
CA ALA A 142 -13.86 -17.55 -10.96
C ALA A 142 -13.97 -16.61 -12.18
N ILE A 143 -14.25 -15.33 -11.94
CA ILE A 143 -14.36 -14.31 -12.98
C ILE A 143 -13.47 -13.14 -12.57
N PRO A 144 -12.37 -12.87 -13.31
CA PRO A 144 -11.46 -11.80 -12.95
C PRO A 144 -12.04 -10.42 -13.27
N VAL A 145 -11.38 -9.39 -12.74
CA VAL A 145 -11.71 -8.01 -13.08
C VAL A 145 -11.35 -7.73 -14.54
N PRO A 146 -12.23 -7.09 -15.33
CA PRO A 146 -11.90 -6.68 -16.69
C PRO A 146 -10.91 -5.52 -16.64
N VAL A 147 -9.71 -5.74 -17.18
CA VAL A 147 -8.59 -4.80 -17.11
C VAL A 147 -7.97 -4.58 -18.49
N PHE A 148 -7.85 -5.64 -19.28
CA PHE A 148 -6.99 -5.63 -20.47
C PHE A 148 -7.33 -4.52 -21.46
N ASN A 149 -8.58 -4.39 -21.90
CA ASN A 149 -8.98 -3.47 -22.97
C ASN A 149 -8.67 -1.99 -22.66
N ARG A 150 -8.68 -1.60 -21.39
CA ARG A 150 -8.38 -0.22 -21.00
C ARG A 150 -6.90 0.12 -21.09
N PHE A 151 -6.04 -0.87 -20.83
CA PHE A 151 -4.59 -0.69 -20.76
C PHE A 151 -3.85 -1.32 -21.92
N GLU A 152 -4.58 -1.91 -22.88
CA GLU A 152 -4.02 -2.56 -24.06
C GLU A 152 -3.11 -1.58 -24.80
N ARG A 153 -1.84 -1.98 -24.94
CA ARG A 153 -0.84 -1.30 -25.75
C ARG A 153 -0.22 -2.30 -26.71
N ALA A 154 0.40 -1.80 -27.77
CA ALA A 154 1.25 -2.64 -28.60
C ALA A 154 2.41 -3.20 -27.75
N PRO A 155 2.80 -4.47 -27.97
CA PRO A 155 4.01 -5.03 -27.39
C PRO A 155 5.20 -4.11 -27.63
N ARG A 156 6.04 -3.95 -26.61
CA ARG A 156 7.07 -2.89 -26.56
C ARG A 156 8.46 -3.42 -26.29
N GLY A 157 9.45 -2.64 -26.69
CA GLY A 157 10.84 -2.80 -26.26
C GLY A 157 11.06 -2.27 -24.84
N VAL A 158 12.30 -2.42 -24.37
CA VAL A 158 12.76 -1.78 -23.14
C VAL A 158 12.69 -0.26 -23.33
N PRO A 159 12.15 0.50 -22.37
CA PRO A 159 12.17 1.95 -22.45
C PRO A 159 13.60 2.48 -22.53
N GLU A 160 13.87 3.33 -23.53
CA GLU A 160 15.17 3.99 -23.72
C GLU A 160 15.12 5.45 -23.27
N GLY A 161 16.30 6.03 -23.02
CA GLY A 161 16.44 7.45 -22.70
C GLY A 161 15.86 7.90 -21.36
N GLU A 162 15.88 9.20 -21.15
CA GLU A 162 15.30 9.84 -19.99
C GLU A 162 13.80 10.07 -20.16
N ARG A 163 13.02 9.74 -19.11
CA ARG A 163 11.55 9.83 -19.14
C ARG A 163 11.07 10.69 -18.00
N THR A 164 10.40 11.79 -18.33
CA THR A 164 9.82 12.69 -17.34
C THR A 164 8.48 12.14 -16.86
N LEU A 165 8.32 12.07 -15.55
CA LEU A 165 7.06 11.85 -14.87
C LEU A 165 6.61 13.15 -14.21
N ARG A 166 5.40 13.58 -14.54
CA ARG A 166 4.74 14.69 -13.87
C ARG A 166 3.64 14.14 -12.98
N ILE A 167 3.73 14.43 -11.68
CA ILE A 167 2.84 13.82 -10.68
C ILE A 167 2.25 14.90 -9.79
N ARG A 168 0.93 14.86 -9.61
CA ARG A 168 0.22 15.59 -8.57
C ARG A 168 0.31 14.82 -7.26
N GLY A 169 1.30 15.13 -6.45
CA GLY A 169 1.58 14.40 -5.23
C GLY A 169 2.96 14.70 -4.69
N ARG A 170 3.60 13.68 -4.16
CA ARG A 170 4.85 13.77 -3.41
C ARG A 170 5.84 12.77 -3.96
N ILE A 171 7.10 13.16 -3.91
CA ILE A 171 8.21 12.37 -4.43
C ILE A 171 9.26 12.29 -3.33
N ILE A 172 9.59 11.08 -2.89
CA ILE A 172 10.67 10.81 -1.95
C ILE A 172 11.76 10.07 -2.71
N ASP A 173 12.88 10.73 -2.96
CA ASP A 173 13.98 10.19 -3.74
C ASP A 173 15.21 9.92 -2.87
N SER A 174 15.73 8.70 -2.92
CA SER A 174 16.99 8.31 -2.26
C SER A 174 18.21 9.14 -2.69
N ARG A 175 18.17 9.81 -3.85
CA ARG A 175 19.26 10.69 -4.31
C ARG A 175 19.24 12.07 -3.65
N ASP A 176 18.07 12.47 -3.16
CA ASP A 176 17.88 13.80 -2.59
C ASP A 176 18.46 13.91 -1.18
N TYR A 177 18.86 12.80 -0.55
CA TYR A 177 19.48 12.77 0.78
C TYR A 177 20.50 11.63 0.93
N GLU A 178 21.38 11.78 1.91
CA GLU A 178 22.21 10.71 2.43
C GLU A 178 21.71 10.32 3.82
N ILE A 179 21.56 9.02 4.04
CA ILE A 179 21.06 8.50 5.30
C ILE A 179 21.87 7.28 5.73
N THR A 180 22.39 7.33 6.94
CA THR A 180 23.19 6.28 7.57
C THR A 180 22.67 6.05 8.98
N PRO A 181 23.04 4.94 9.65
CA PRO A 181 22.61 4.68 11.02
C PRO A 181 22.88 5.80 12.03
N GLU A 182 23.82 6.71 11.74
CA GLU A 182 24.28 7.76 12.66
C GLU A 182 24.06 9.19 12.12
N HIS A 183 23.68 9.34 10.85
CA HIS A 183 23.70 10.63 10.18
C HIS A 183 22.64 10.73 9.08
N PHE A 184 22.06 11.93 8.96
CA PHE A 184 21.22 12.36 7.85
C PHE A 184 21.72 13.68 7.29
N ALA A 185 21.87 13.76 5.97
CA ALA A 185 22.15 14.99 5.24
C ALA A 185 21.22 15.12 4.02
N SER A 186 20.50 16.24 3.93
CA SER A 186 19.79 16.57 2.71
C SER A 186 20.76 17.05 1.64
N ARG A 187 20.55 16.62 0.39
CA ARG A 187 21.25 17.07 -0.82
C ARG A 187 20.34 17.86 -1.75
N ALA A 188 19.04 17.87 -1.48
CA ALA A 188 18.04 18.58 -2.27
C ALA A 188 17.38 19.71 -1.47
N PRO A 189 16.80 20.71 -2.17
CA PRO A 189 15.98 21.73 -1.55
C PRO A 189 14.83 21.11 -0.75
N MET A 190 14.51 21.71 0.39
CA MET A 190 13.56 21.15 1.34
C MET A 190 12.15 21.00 0.73
N GLU A 191 11.81 21.79 -0.28
CA GLU A 191 10.54 21.75 -1.02
C GLU A 191 10.29 20.40 -1.71
N ARG A 192 11.33 19.60 -1.97
CA ARG A 192 11.17 18.24 -2.50
C ARG A 192 10.68 17.23 -1.45
N PHE A 193 10.88 17.53 -0.16
CA PHE A 193 10.52 16.64 0.94
C PHE A 193 9.31 17.13 1.74
N CYS A 194 9.19 18.45 1.91
CA CYS A 194 8.11 19.11 2.63
C CYS A 194 6.92 19.31 1.72
N THR A 195 5.99 18.39 1.81
CA THR A 195 4.90 18.25 0.84
C THR A 195 3.52 18.32 1.50
N GLU A 196 3.49 18.44 2.82
CA GLU A 196 2.34 18.91 3.59
C GLU A 196 2.54 20.36 3.98
N ALA A 197 1.48 21.15 3.87
CA ALA A 197 1.43 22.39 4.61
C ALA A 197 0.81 22.13 5.97
N TRP A 198 1.41 22.76 6.95
CA TRP A 198 0.86 22.85 8.28
C TRP A 198 0.28 24.25 8.44
N SER A 199 -0.99 24.33 8.84
CA SER A 199 -1.71 25.60 9.07
C SER A 199 -1.14 26.42 10.23
N GLY A 200 -0.26 25.81 11.03
CA GLY A 200 0.20 26.37 12.29
C GLY A 200 -0.67 26.00 13.48
N GLU A 201 -1.81 25.32 13.27
CA GLU A 201 -2.66 24.82 14.34
C GLU A 201 -1.89 23.83 15.23
N ARG A 202 -2.25 23.80 16.52
CA ARG A 202 -1.60 22.90 17.47
C ARG A 202 -1.80 21.45 17.06
N ILE A 203 -0.69 20.74 16.89
CA ILE A 203 -0.65 19.30 16.63
C ILE A 203 0.15 18.58 17.70
N GLU A 204 -0.25 17.35 18.00
CA GLU A 204 0.47 16.45 18.91
C GLU A 204 0.78 15.14 18.17
N LEU A 205 2.04 14.74 18.19
CA LEU A 205 2.55 13.55 17.54
C LEU A 205 3.00 12.57 18.62
N HIS A 206 2.33 11.42 18.69
CA HIS A 206 2.63 10.36 19.65
C HIS A 206 3.51 9.28 19.03
N PHE A 207 4.41 8.71 19.83
CA PHE A 207 5.40 7.73 19.37
C PHE A 207 5.29 6.36 20.06
N ALA A 208 4.10 6.06 20.59
CA ALA A 208 3.76 4.73 21.05
C ALA A 208 3.53 3.78 19.86
N ARG A 209 3.67 2.47 20.11
CA ARG A 209 3.42 1.43 19.11
C ARG A 209 2.04 1.60 18.46
N GLY A 210 2.03 1.58 17.12
CA GLY A 210 0.81 1.75 16.31
C GLY A 210 0.48 3.19 15.94
N GLN A 211 1.26 4.17 16.42
CA GLN A 211 1.08 5.58 16.03
C GLN A 211 1.82 5.90 14.73
N ASP A 212 1.15 6.59 13.81
CA ASP A 212 1.68 7.02 12.50
C ASP A 212 3.00 7.79 12.62
N ALA A 213 3.12 8.67 13.63
CA ALA A 213 4.28 9.54 13.78
C ALA A 213 5.59 8.79 14.09
N CYS A 214 5.53 7.52 14.51
CA CYS A 214 6.72 6.67 14.64
C CYS A 214 7.52 6.58 13.33
N GLY A 215 6.84 6.78 12.19
CA GLY A 215 7.45 6.86 10.87
C GLY A 215 8.32 8.11 10.63
N PHE A 216 8.49 9.00 11.59
CA PHE A 216 9.34 10.19 11.44
C PHE A 216 10.68 10.07 12.16
N LEU A 217 10.89 8.98 12.89
CA LEU A 217 12.01 8.80 13.80
C LEU A 217 13.24 8.22 13.11
N GLY A 218 14.37 8.94 13.21
CA GLY A 218 15.70 8.48 12.81
C GLY A 218 16.57 8.21 14.04
N GLY A 219 17.19 7.03 14.11
CA GLY A 219 18.08 6.66 15.22
C GLY A 219 17.38 6.12 16.48
N PHE A 220 16.13 5.63 16.37
CA PHE A 220 15.36 5.04 17.47
C PHE A 220 15.18 3.53 17.32
N TYR A 221 14.86 2.84 18.42
CA TYR A 221 14.39 1.45 18.40
C TYR A 221 12.94 1.35 17.91
N ALA A 222 12.48 0.12 17.69
CA ALA A 222 11.07 -0.17 17.43
C ALA A 222 10.19 0.39 18.57
N PRO A 223 9.08 1.08 18.26
CA PRO A 223 8.18 1.63 19.26
C PRO A 223 7.56 0.58 20.19
N GLU A 224 7.40 0.96 21.44
CA GLU A 224 6.77 0.21 22.53
C GLU A 224 5.41 0.82 22.89
N PRO A 225 4.55 0.15 23.68
CA PRO A 225 3.22 0.68 24.04
C PRO A 225 3.22 2.06 24.69
N TRP A 226 4.33 2.50 25.29
CA TRP A 226 4.44 3.78 26.00
C TRP A 226 5.22 4.85 25.22
N GLY A 227 5.96 4.50 24.16
CA GLY A 227 6.89 5.40 23.47
C GLY A 227 8.04 4.64 22.78
N THR A 228 9.18 5.31 22.58
CA THR A 228 10.39 4.66 22.03
C THR A 228 11.67 5.20 22.69
N TRP A 229 12.79 4.48 22.54
CA TRP A 229 14.12 4.90 22.97
C TRP A 229 15.03 5.18 21.79
N SER A 230 15.88 6.21 21.89
CA SER A 230 16.95 6.42 20.92
C SER A 230 18.07 5.39 21.10
N ARG A 231 18.58 4.91 19.97
CA ARG A 231 19.69 3.95 19.87
C ARG A 231 21.05 4.64 19.70
N ILE A 232 21.05 5.85 19.14
CA ILE A 232 22.23 6.64 18.80
C ILE A 232 22.33 7.93 19.63
N ALA A 233 23.52 8.53 19.62
CA ALA A 233 23.83 9.74 20.36
C ALA A 233 23.20 11.01 19.77
N ALA A 234 22.87 11.00 18.48
CA ALA A 234 22.29 12.14 17.76
C ALA A 234 21.07 11.73 16.92
N PRO A 235 19.95 11.34 17.56
CA PRO A 235 18.72 10.96 16.85
C PRO A 235 18.00 12.18 16.31
N TRP A 236 17.05 11.96 15.40
CA TRP A 236 16.27 13.04 14.78
C TRP A 236 14.82 12.65 14.51
N ILE A 237 13.98 13.66 14.30
CA ILE A 237 12.59 13.55 13.86
C ILE A 237 12.47 14.35 12.56
N MET A 238 12.03 13.70 11.49
CA MET A 238 11.83 14.33 10.18
C MET A 238 10.35 14.42 9.86
N LEU A 239 9.81 15.63 9.95
CA LEU A 239 8.39 15.93 9.79
C LEU A 239 7.98 15.90 8.29
N PRO A 240 6.71 15.56 8.00
CA PRO A 240 6.18 15.56 6.62
C PRO A 240 5.83 16.98 6.11
N PHE A 241 5.85 17.98 6.98
CA PHE A 241 5.61 19.39 6.70
C PHE A 241 6.78 20.25 7.19
N ALA A 242 6.86 21.46 6.64
CA ALA A 242 7.84 22.46 7.04
C ALA A 242 7.38 23.20 8.31
N LEU A 243 8.33 23.49 9.18
CA LEU A 243 8.27 24.45 10.27
C LEU A 243 8.90 25.77 9.78
N GLU A 244 8.25 26.89 10.06
CA GLU A 244 8.72 28.23 9.75
C GLU A 244 8.12 29.26 10.71
N GLY A 245 8.75 30.42 10.84
CA GLY A 245 8.28 31.47 11.73
C GLY A 245 8.51 31.15 13.20
N ILE A 246 7.59 31.58 14.07
CA ILE A 246 7.70 31.35 15.51
C ILE A 246 6.94 30.08 15.88
N VAL A 247 7.66 29.03 16.27
CA VAL A 247 7.09 27.71 16.60
C VAL A 247 7.34 27.37 18.06
N ARG A 248 6.27 27.08 18.79
CA ARG A 248 6.33 26.42 20.09
C ARG A 248 6.48 24.92 19.89
N PHE A 249 7.60 24.39 20.34
CA PHE A 249 7.87 22.96 20.41
C PHE A 249 7.69 22.49 21.84
N SER A 250 6.80 21.53 22.05
CA SER A 250 6.61 20.84 23.33
C SER A 250 7.09 19.39 23.20
N ILE A 251 7.64 18.82 24.27
CA ILE A 251 8.16 17.45 24.26
C ILE A 251 7.91 16.78 25.60
N CYS A 252 7.44 15.54 25.55
CA CYS A 252 7.42 14.62 26.68
C CYS A 252 8.46 13.53 26.42
N ALA A 253 9.61 13.70 27.08
CA ALA A 253 10.73 12.79 26.98
C ALA A 253 11.42 12.60 28.33
N GLY A 254 12.17 11.51 28.47
CA GLY A 254 12.86 11.16 29.69
C GLY A 254 14.22 10.51 29.44
N GLY A 255 15.09 10.60 30.44
CA GLY A 255 16.41 9.99 30.46
C GLY A 255 16.45 8.76 31.36
N TYR A 256 17.32 7.81 31.03
CA TYR A 256 17.60 6.64 31.85
C TYR A 256 19.12 6.47 32.04
N GLY A 257 19.53 5.95 33.19
CA GLY A 257 20.95 5.72 33.52
C GLY A 257 21.82 6.96 33.34
N TYR A 258 22.83 6.88 32.47
CA TYR A 258 23.75 8.00 32.19
C TYR A 258 23.08 9.22 31.54
N ASN A 259 21.86 9.08 31.04
CA ASN A 259 21.06 10.18 30.50
C ASN A 259 20.06 10.74 31.53
N ALA A 260 19.91 10.16 32.71
CA ALA A 260 19.05 10.70 33.75
C ALA A 260 19.59 12.05 34.25
N ASN A 261 18.75 13.08 34.20
CA ASN A 261 19.08 14.48 34.49
C ASN A 261 20.20 15.08 33.62
N ARG A 262 20.48 14.47 32.48
CA ARG A 262 21.50 14.95 31.53
C ARG A 262 20.95 16.11 30.71
N LYS A 263 21.80 17.10 30.45
CA LYS A 263 21.57 18.19 29.50
C LYS A 263 21.97 17.73 28.10
N ILE A 264 21.06 17.86 27.14
CA ILE A 264 21.27 17.49 25.75
C ILE A 264 20.91 18.66 24.82
N GLY A 265 21.47 18.68 23.62
CA GLY A 265 21.09 19.65 22.60
C GLY A 265 19.77 19.27 21.92
N LEU A 266 18.88 20.25 21.76
CA LEU A 266 17.69 20.18 20.92
C LEU A 266 17.82 21.22 19.80
N HIS A 267 17.83 20.78 18.55
CA HIS A 267 18.09 21.63 17.39
C HIS A 267 16.91 21.64 16.42
N ILE A 268 16.45 22.83 16.04
CA ILE A 268 15.46 23.03 14.96
C ILE A 268 15.94 24.20 14.11
N GLY A 269 16.17 23.94 12.82
CA GLY A 269 16.80 24.90 11.91
C GLY A 269 18.20 25.28 12.41
N ASN A 270 18.48 26.59 12.45
CA ASN A 270 19.75 27.13 12.96
C ASN A 270 19.74 27.36 14.49
N GLN A 271 18.63 27.07 15.18
CA GLN A 271 18.50 27.31 16.61
C GLN A 271 18.78 26.05 17.43
N THR A 272 19.33 26.27 18.63
CA THR A 272 19.62 25.22 19.61
C THR A 272 19.12 25.65 20.98
N HIS A 273 18.41 24.75 21.66
CA HIS A 273 18.04 24.86 23.07
C HIS A 273 18.67 23.71 23.86
N GLU A 274 18.87 23.92 25.16
CA GLU A 274 19.29 22.87 26.09
C GLU A 274 18.06 22.20 26.71
N LEU A 275 17.96 20.88 26.56
CA LEU A 275 16.90 20.05 27.14
C LEU A 275 17.50 19.20 28.27
N THR A 276 16.96 19.32 29.48
CA THR A 276 17.32 18.42 30.60
C THR A 276 16.38 17.23 30.64
N LEU A 277 16.92 16.02 30.55
CA LEU A 277 16.14 14.78 30.54
C LEU A 277 15.82 14.29 31.95
N GLY A 278 14.65 14.65 32.48
CA GLY A 278 14.13 14.10 33.73
C GLY A 278 13.81 12.60 33.64
N THR A 279 13.56 11.96 34.78
CA THR A 279 13.17 10.53 34.84
C THR A 279 11.65 10.33 34.86
N ASP A 280 10.88 11.39 35.05
CA ASP A 280 9.44 11.42 35.26
C ASP A 280 8.63 11.75 33.99
N PHE A 281 9.31 11.97 32.85
CA PHE A 281 8.69 12.34 31.57
C PHE A 281 7.83 13.61 31.65
N THR A 282 8.20 14.56 32.51
CA THR A 282 7.48 15.85 32.61
C THR A 282 7.60 16.63 31.30
N PRO A 283 6.48 17.07 30.69
CA PRO A 283 6.51 17.83 29.46
C PRO A 283 7.17 19.19 29.64
N VAL A 284 7.98 19.60 28.66
CA VAL A 284 8.61 20.92 28.59
C VAL A 284 8.38 21.55 27.22
N ALA A 285 8.45 22.88 27.15
CA ALA A 285 8.22 23.64 25.93
C ALA A 285 9.32 24.67 25.68
N PHE A 286 9.59 24.90 24.39
CA PHE A 286 10.59 25.84 23.89
C PHE A 286 10.00 26.60 22.71
N ASP A 287 10.31 27.90 22.63
CA ASP A 287 9.93 28.72 21.48
C ASP A 287 11.13 28.86 20.54
N PHE A 288 10.92 28.55 19.27
CA PHE A 288 11.91 28.60 18.20
C PHE A 288 11.56 29.72 17.22
N PHE A 289 12.55 30.53 16.82
CA PHE A 289 12.39 31.62 15.84
C PHE A 289 13.10 31.26 14.52
N LEU A 290 12.38 30.57 13.65
CA LEU A 290 12.95 29.96 12.45
C LEU A 290 13.07 31.00 11.34
N ASP A 291 14.32 31.28 10.95
CA ASP A 291 14.71 32.20 9.86
C ASP A 291 14.58 31.56 8.46
N ALA A 292 14.65 30.24 8.41
CA ALA A 292 14.44 29.43 7.22
C ALA A 292 13.50 28.26 7.52
N ARG A 293 12.82 27.79 6.48
CA ARG A 293 11.95 26.62 6.61
C ARG A 293 12.78 25.37 6.92
N THR A 294 12.32 24.53 7.84
CA THR A 294 12.97 23.27 8.24
C THR A 294 11.91 22.22 8.58
N ASN A 295 12.18 20.94 8.32
CA ASN A 295 11.33 19.84 8.80
C ASN A 295 12.08 18.87 9.72
N LEU A 296 13.31 19.21 10.10
CA LEU A 296 14.16 18.34 10.88
C LEU A 296 14.30 18.89 12.31
N ILE A 297 14.02 18.02 13.28
CA ILE A 297 14.28 18.22 14.69
C ILE A 297 15.41 17.25 15.05
N ARG A 298 16.51 17.74 15.60
CA ARG A 298 17.66 16.89 15.98
C ARG A 298 17.93 16.98 17.46
N PHE A 299 18.44 15.88 18.01
CA PHE A 299 18.99 15.84 19.35
C PHE A 299 20.48 15.52 19.26
N SER A 300 21.24 15.90 20.28
CA SER A 300 22.69 15.64 20.36
C SER A 300 23.11 15.39 21.80
N ASP A 301 24.39 15.03 21.99
CA ASP A 301 25.02 14.86 23.30
C ASP A 301 24.43 13.76 24.19
N LEU A 302 23.71 12.79 23.62
CA LEU A 302 23.20 11.62 24.35
C LEU A 302 24.32 10.60 24.62
N ASP A 303 24.28 9.98 25.81
CA ASP A 303 25.17 8.89 26.17
C ASP A 303 24.56 7.55 25.74
N THR A 304 25.26 6.77 24.92
CA THR A 304 24.77 5.48 24.42
C THR A 304 25.51 4.28 25.01
N ARG A 305 26.25 4.48 26.11
CA ARG A 305 26.92 3.36 26.79
C ARG A 305 25.88 2.44 27.44
N SER A 306 26.05 1.14 27.27
CA SER A 306 25.27 0.14 28.00
C SER A 306 25.51 0.25 29.50
N ILE A 307 24.47 0.09 30.31
CA ILE A 307 24.58 0.10 31.76
C ILE A 307 24.89 -1.32 32.24
N PRO A 308 26.05 -1.58 32.87
CA PRO A 308 26.40 -2.91 33.33
C PRO A 308 25.36 -3.47 34.32
N GLY A 309 24.88 -4.69 34.08
CA GLY A 309 23.92 -5.38 34.94
C GLY A 309 22.48 -4.87 34.86
N ALA A 310 22.14 -3.97 33.93
CA ALA A 310 20.76 -3.57 33.69
C ALA A 310 19.93 -4.73 33.12
N ALA A 311 18.65 -4.79 33.49
CA ALA A 311 17.70 -5.79 32.99
C ALA A 311 17.44 -5.65 31.48
N ASP A 312 17.50 -4.42 30.97
CA ASP A 312 17.45 -4.13 29.54
C ASP A 312 18.88 -3.85 29.03
N PRO A 313 19.42 -4.67 28.11
CA PRO A 313 20.79 -4.52 27.62
C PRO A 313 20.93 -3.44 26.53
N ARG A 314 19.82 -2.82 26.08
CA ARG A 314 19.87 -1.81 25.02
C ARG A 314 20.60 -0.55 25.45
N THR A 315 21.15 0.16 24.46
CA THR A 315 21.58 1.55 24.65
C THR A 315 20.31 2.41 24.83
N MET A 316 20.20 3.18 25.91
CA MET A 316 18.98 3.95 26.20
C MET A 316 19.33 5.44 26.28
N GLY A 317 19.27 6.12 25.12
CA GLY A 317 19.53 7.55 25.01
C GLY A 317 18.35 8.38 25.51
N LEU A 318 17.51 8.81 24.57
CA LEU A 318 16.31 9.61 24.78
C LEU A 318 15.07 8.73 24.75
N GLY A 319 14.28 8.70 25.82
CA GLY A 319 12.97 8.08 25.85
C GLY A 319 11.93 9.09 25.39
N LEU A 320 11.26 8.85 24.27
CA LEU A 320 10.34 9.80 23.64
C LEU A 320 8.91 9.25 23.66
N ARG A 321 7.95 10.02 24.18
CA ARG A 321 6.52 9.67 24.17
C ARG A 321 5.73 10.47 23.15
N TRP A 322 5.86 11.79 23.16
CA TRP A 322 5.18 12.67 22.22
C TRP A 322 5.91 14.01 22.05
N ILE A 323 5.62 14.68 20.93
CA ILE A 323 5.96 16.10 20.71
C ILE A 323 4.71 16.89 20.33
N GLY A 324 4.68 18.17 20.70
CA GLY A 324 3.65 19.13 20.32
C GLY A 324 4.26 20.27 19.50
N LEU A 325 3.54 20.74 18.49
CA LEU A 325 3.95 21.84 17.63
C LEU A 325 2.79 22.83 17.51
N GLU A 326 3.07 24.12 17.68
CA GLU A 326 2.10 25.22 17.56
C GLU A 326 2.79 26.46 16.99
N ARG A 327 2.20 27.12 15.99
CA ARG A 327 2.74 28.36 15.43
C ARG A 327 2.19 29.56 16.21
N LEU A 328 3.09 30.41 16.72
CA LEU A 328 2.74 31.52 17.62
C LEU A 328 2.59 32.87 16.92
N ASP A 329 3.06 33.03 15.68
CA ASP A 329 3.09 34.32 14.98
C ASP A 329 1.76 34.69 14.29
N GLY A 330 0.69 33.92 14.50
CA GLY A 330 -0.66 34.22 14.03
C GLY A 330 -0.82 34.21 12.50
N ARG A 331 0.22 33.81 11.75
CA ARG A 331 0.08 33.58 10.31
C ARG A 331 -0.84 32.41 10.11
N ASN A 332 -1.96 32.65 9.46
CA ASN A 332 -2.82 31.59 8.94
C ASN A 332 -2.56 31.49 7.44
N ASP A 333 -1.46 30.84 7.08
CA ASP A 333 -1.25 30.46 5.70
C ASP A 333 -2.30 29.41 5.37
N ALA A 334 -3.25 29.77 4.51
CA ALA A 334 -4.20 28.79 3.99
C ALA A 334 -3.40 27.59 3.46
N PRO A 335 -3.77 26.35 3.82
CA PRO A 335 -3.11 25.19 3.24
C PRO A 335 -3.15 25.32 1.71
N PRO A 336 -2.04 25.03 1.01
CA PRO A 336 -1.93 25.18 -0.43
C PRO A 336 -3.08 24.44 -1.09
N SER A 337 -3.59 25.02 -2.17
CA SER A 337 -4.71 24.49 -2.93
C SER A 337 -4.31 23.21 -3.66
N GLY A 338 -4.41 22.07 -2.96
CA GLY A 338 -4.16 20.75 -3.50
C GLY A 338 -2.70 20.29 -3.46
N PRO A 339 -2.43 19.01 -3.80
CA PRO A 339 -1.07 18.47 -3.79
C PRO A 339 -0.19 19.20 -4.82
N PRO A 340 1.11 19.42 -4.54
CA PRO A 340 1.99 20.04 -5.51
C PRO A 340 2.10 19.17 -6.77
N THR A 341 2.31 19.82 -7.91
CA THR A 341 2.72 19.10 -9.12
C THR A 341 4.23 19.10 -9.17
N LEU A 342 4.82 17.90 -9.13
CA LEU A 342 6.26 17.71 -9.14
C LEU A 342 6.68 16.92 -10.38
N ASP A 343 7.81 17.33 -10.96
CA ASP A 343 8.44 16.63 -12.06
C ASP A 343 9.64 15.83 -11.54
N THR A 344 9.79 14.61 -12.01
CA THR A 344 10.99 13.78 -11.80
C THR A 344 11.33 13.05 -13.08
N THR A 345 12.61 12.78 -13.31
CA THR A 345 13.05 12.00 -14.47
C THR A 345 13.38 10.58 -14.05
N LEU A 346 13.05 9.59 -14.87
CA LEU A 346 13.37 8.18 -14.65
C LEU A 346 14.30 7.67 -15.74
N ASN A 347 15.44 7.11 -15.33
CA ASN A 347 16.54 6.68 -16.19
C ASN A 347 16.91 5.21 -15.92
N GLY A 348 17.54 4.57 -16.91
CA GLY A 348 18.00 3.19 -16.80
C GLY A 348 16.87 2.17 -16.81
N VAL A 349 17.07 1.03 -16.14
CA VAL A 349 16.08 -0.03 -15.96
C VAL A 349 15.19 0.31 -14.77
N VAL A 350 13.90 0.52 -15.03
CA VAL A 350 12.94 0.99 -14.03
C VAL A 350 12.06 -0.17 -13.58
N TYR A 351 12.08 -0.44 -12.28
CA TYR A 351 11.21 -1.41 -11.61
C TYR A 351 10.12 -0.65 -10.87
N THR A 352 8.86 -1.01 -11.06
CA THR A 352 7.74 -0.31 -10.41
C THR A 352 6.89 -1.28 -9.60
N SER A 353 6.48 -0.86 -8.41
CA SER A 353 5.48 -1.57 -7.61
C SER A 353 4.42 -0.57 -7.11
N VAL A 354 3.14 -0.93 -7.24
CA VAL A 354 2.01 -0.12 -6.76
C VAL A 354 1.33 -0.87 -5.61
N LEU A 355 1.31 -0.29 -4.42
CA LEU A 355 0.89 -1.01 -3.21
C LEU A 355 0.36 -0.10 -2.10
N ASN A 356 -0.39 -0.67 -1.16
CA ASN A 356 -0.70 -0.03 0.11
C ASN A 356 0.43 -0.35 1.11
N PRO A 357 1.20 0.65 1.59
CA PRO A 357 2.35 0.40 2.45
C PRO A 357 1.99 -0.11 3.86
N ALA A 358 0.76 0.14 4.33
CA ALA A 358 0.26 -0.32 5.62
C ALA A 358 -0.21 -1.79 5.59
N ASP A 359 -0.43 -2.35 4.39
CA ASP A 359 -0.78 -3.76 4.23
C ASP A 359 0.49 -4.62 4.25
N GLY A 360 0.76 -5.24 5.41
CA GLY A 360 1.93 -6.10 5.64
C GLY A 360 2.08 -7.22 4.61
N ARG A 361 0.96 -7.71 4.05
CA ARG A 361 0.94 -8.73 3.00
C ARG A 361 1.67 -8.29 1.74
N LYS A 362 1.70 -7.00 1.41
CA LYS A 362 2.36 -6.50 0.18
C LYS A 362 3.87 -6.66 0.20
N ASN A 363 4.46 -6.93 1.37
CA ASN A 363 5.88 -7.24 1.59
C ASN A 363 6.87 -6.33 0.83
N TRP A 364 6.55 -5.04 0.75
CA TRP A 364 7.36 -4.08 -0.01
C TRP A 364 8.76 -3.85 0.60
N GLY A 365 8.92 -4.17 1.88
CA GLY A 365 10.23 -4.11 2.54
C GLY A 365 11.24 -5.08 1.93
N ASP A 366 10.80 -6.28 1.53
CA ASP A 366 11.69 -7.24 0.88
C ASP A 366 12.00 -6.86 -0.57
N ILE A 367 11.08 -6.19 -1.27
CA ILE A 367 11.34 -5.56 -2.57
C ILE A 367 12.52 -4.59 -2.45
N VAL A 368 12.45 -3.65 -1.49
CA VAL A 368 13.51 -2.64 -1.27
C VAL A 368 14.85 -3.31 -0.93
N LYS A 369 14.86 -4.26 0.03
CA LYS A 369 16.09 -4.96 0.42
C LYS A 369 16.71 -5.73 -0.75
N ALA A 370 15.89 -6.52 -1.46
CA ALA A 370 16.36 -7.35 -2.57
C ALA A 370 16.90 -6.50 -3.72
N PHE A 371 16.20 -5.42 -4.06
CA PHE A 371 16.61 -4.47 -5.08
C PHE A 371 17.94 -3.81 -4.72
N CYS A 372 18.06 -3.26 -3.52
CA CYS A 372 19.30 -2.62 -3.08
C CYS A 372 20.47 -3.60 -2.95
N LEU A 373 20.20 -4.85 -2.55
CA LEU A 373 21.22 -5.90 -2.52
C LEU A 373 21.69 -6.25 -3.94
N ALA A 374 20.76 -6.38 -4.90
CA ALA A 374 21.07 -6.70 -6.29
C ALA A 374 21.86 -5.57 -6.99
N PHE A 375 21.53 -4.31 -6.70
CA PHE A 375 21.99 -3.16 -7.48
C PHE A 375 22.80 -2.15 -6.67
N ARG A 376 23.40 -2.56 -5.54
CA ARG A 376 24.19 -1.66 -4.68
C ARG A 376 25.19 -0.80 -5.45
N GLU A 377 25.87 -1.37 -6.45
CA GLU A 377 26.89 -0.67 -7.25
C GLU A 377 26.40 -0.21 -8.64
N GLU A 378 25.10 -0.34 -8.94
CA GLU A 378 24.53 -0.13 -10.27
C GLU A 378 23.66 1.15 -10.31
N PRO A 379 24.18 2.27 -10.85
CA PRO A 379 23.44 3.54 -10.91
C PRO A 379 22.30 3.56 -11.94
N ASP A 380 22.31 2.65 -12.92
CA ASP A 380 21.27 2.56 -13.95
C ASP A 380 20.06 1.71 -13.53
N ALA A 381 19.97 1.29 -12.26
CA ALA A 381 18.80 0.64 -11.70
C ALA A 381 17.97 1.63 -10.88
N THR A 382 16.67 1.74 -11.20
CA THR A 382 15.71 2.57 -10.45
C THR A 382 14.53 1.73 -9.97
N LEU A 383 14.22 1.78 -8.67
CA LEU A 383 13.00 1.22 -8.07
C LEU A 383 12.02 2.36 -7.77
N VAL A 384 10.80 2.24 -8.28
CA VAL A 384 9.67 3.15 -8.05
C VAL A 384 8.61 2.45 -7.21
N LEU A 385 8.30 3.01 -6.05
CA LEU A 385 7.26 2.53 -5.15
C LEU A 385 6.11 3.54 -5.15
N LYS A 386 5.02 3.22 -5.85
CA LYS A 386 3.79 4.01 -5.75
C LYS A 386 3.06 3.59 -4.48
N MET A 387 3.14 4.44 -3.45
CA MET A 387 2.49 4.27 -2.16
C MET A 387 1.02 4.74 -2.20
N THR A 388 0.10 3.81 -1.99
CA THR A 388 -1.36 4.03 -2.05
C THR A 388 -1.93 4.08 -0.64
N HIS A 389 -1.80 5.26 -0.03
CA HIS A 389 -2.31 5.55 1.31
C HIS A 389 -2.63 7.05 1.41
N HIS A 390 -3.56 7.46 2.28
CA HIS A 390 -3.86 8.89 2.49
C HIS A 390 -2.74 9.60 3.27
N SER A 391 -2.12 8.91 4.23
CA SER A 391 -1.05 9.43 5.10
C SER A 391 0.33 8.98 4.62
N ILE A 392 1.27 9.93 4.48
CA ILE A 392 2.68 9.65 4.18
C ILE A 392 3.39 8.93 5.35
N ALA A 393 2.91 9.16 6.58
CA ALA A 393 3.45 8.57 7.79
C ALA A 393 3.40 7.03 7.77
N ALA A 394 2.44 6.45 7.04
CA ALA A 394 2.27 5.01 6.89
C ALA A 394 3.47 4.29 6.26
N PHE A 395 4.39 5.00 5.59
CA PHE A 395 5.54 4.36 4.93
C PHE A 395 6.87 5.06 5.12
N LEU A 396 6.90 6.38 5.30
CA LEU A 396 8.14 7.17 5.20
C LEU A 396 9.24 6.65 6.13
N GLY A 397 8.95 6.48 7.42
CA GLY A 397 9.96 6.02 8.37
C GLY A 397 10.37 4.58 8.19
N ARG A 398 9.45 3.71 7.74
CA ARG A 398 9.81 2.34 7.39
C ARG A 398 10.73 2.30 6.17
N LEU A 399 10.46 3.13 5.16
CA LEU A 399 11.31 3.22 3.97
C LEU A 399 12.69 3.74 4.35
N GLN A 400 12.74 4.77 5.19
CA GLN A 400 13.99 5.29 5.72
C GLN A 400 14.72 4.22 6.51
N ASP A 401 14.12 3.58 7.53
CA ASP A 401 14.76 2.51 8.32
C ASP A 401 15.34 1.40 7.43
N LEU A 402 14.63 1.00 6.37
CA LEU A 402 15.14 0.04 5.40
C LEU A 402 16.39 0.57 4.68
N LEU A 403 16.35 1.79 4.15
CA LEU A 403 17.49 2.40 3.46
C LEU A 403 18.69 2.60 4.41
N HIS A 404 18.46 2.98 5.66
CA HIS A 404 19.49 3.06 6.71
C HIS A 404 20.17 1.71 6.94
N ARG A 405 19.40 0.62 7.05
CA ARG A 405 19.92 -0.74 7.31
C ARG A 405 20.67 -1.30 6.11
N VAL A 406 20.23 -0.95 4.91
CA VAL A 406 20.91 -1.31 3.66
C VAL A 406 22.26 -0.58 3.54
N GLY A 407 22.35 0.66 4.04
CA GLY A 407 23.53 1.51 3.91
C GLY A 407 23.70 2.10 2.50
N PRO A 408 24.85 2.71 2.18
CA PRO A 408 25.05 3.41 0.91
C PRO A 408 24.86 2.52 -0.33
N THR A 409 24.13 3.04 -1.33
CA THR A 409 23.86 2.39 -2.61
C THR A 409 23.93 3.39 -3.77
N LYS A 410 24.39 2.95 -4.95
CA LYS A 410 24.36 3.71 -6.21
C LYS A 410 23.03 3.60 -6.95
N CYS A 411 22.29 2.50 -6.79
CA CYS A 411 20.94 2.38 -7.33
C CYS A 411 20.00 3.41 -6.70
N ARG A 412 18.91 3.73 -7.42
CA ARG A 412 17.92 4.72 -6.99
C ARG A 412 16.66 4.04 -6.47
N VAL A 413 16.19 4.45 -5.30
CA VAL A 413 14.85 4.15 -4.80
C VAL A 413 14.03 5.44 -4.74
N LEU A 414 12.84 5.41 -5.33
CA LEU A 414 11.92 6.53 -5.45
C LEU A 414 10.54 6.10 -4.95
N ALA A 415 9.98 6.79 -3.96
CA ALA A 415 8.60 6.58 -3.55
C ALA A 415 7.71 7.72 -4.05
N LEU A 416 6.62 7.35 -4.71
CA LEU A 416 5.59 8.27 -5.20
C LEU A 416 4.37 8.17 -4.28
N HIS A 417 3.91 9.28 -3.74
CA HIS A 417 2.73 9.32 -2.86
C HIS A 417 1.71 10.32 -3.37
N GLY A 418 0.46 9.92 -3.43
CA GLY A 418 -0.62 10.66 -4.07
C GLY A 418 -1.53 9.77 -4.90
N TYR A 419 -2.65 10.34 -5.34
CA TYR A 419 -3.51 9.73 -6.34
C TYR A 419 -2.90 10.01 -7.72
N LEU A 420 -2.68 8.97 -8.52
CA LEU A 420 -2.31 9.13 -9.92
C LEU A 420 -3.58 9.01 -10.75
N ASP A 421 -3.87 10.01 -11.55
CA ASP A 421 -4.92 9.88 -12.57
C ASP A 421 -4.50 8.94 -13.71
N ASP A 422 -5.39 8.70 -14.67
CA ASP A 422 -5.12 7.77 -15.77
C ASP A 422 -3.94 8.20 -16.64
N ALA A 423 -3.72 9.51 -16.81
CA ALA A 423 -2.63 10.03 -17.63
C ALA A 423 -1.29 9.89 -16.87
N GLU A 424 -1.27 10.21 -15.58
CA GLU A 424 -0.10 10.07 -14.72
C GLU A 424 0.29 8.59 -14.53
N LEU A 425 -0.69 7.69 -14.34
CA LEU A 425 -0.46 6.25 -14.31
C LEU A 425 0.06 5.74 -15.67
N GLY A 426 -0.49 6.27 -16.76
CA GLY A 426 -0.03 5.98 -18.11
C GLY A 426 1.44 6.33 -18.32
N GLN A 427 1.87 7.52 -17.87
CA GLN A 427 3.27 7.95 -17.91
C GLN A 427 4.17 7.02 -17.07
N LEU A 428 3.72 6.63 -15.88
CA LEU A 428 4.47 5.68 -15.04
C LEU A 428 4.63 4.32 -15.72
N MET A 429 3.59 3.80 -16.37
CA MET A 429 3.66 2.57 -17.16
C MET A 429 4.62 2.71 -18.35
N ASP A 430 4.60 3.85 -19.04
CA ASP A 430 5.54 4.14 -20.13
C ASP A 430 6.98 4.16 -19.66
N ALA A 431 7.24 4.71 -18.48
CA ALA A 431 8.58 4.75 -17.91
C ALA A 431 9.06 3.41 -17.32
N THR A 432 8.16 2.47 -17.05
CA THR A 432 8.47 1.22 -16.34
C THR A 432 9.05 0.15 -17.26
N THR A 433 10.15 -0.49 -16.87
CA THR A 433 10.71 -1.66 -17.56
C THR A 433 10.13 -2.97 -17.02
N TYR A 434 9.99 -3.11 -15.71
CA TYR A 434 9.37 -4.28 -15.09
C TYR A 434 8.42 -3.88 -13.97
N TYR A 435 7.27 -4.55 -13.88
CA TYR A 435 6.44 -4.49 -12.67
C TYR A 435 6.97 -5.50 -11.64
N VAL A 436 7.05 -5.12 -10.37
CA VAL A 436 7.51 -6.00 -9.29
C VAL A 436 6.37 -6.28 -8.32
N ASN A 437 6.16 -7.57 -8.01
CA ASN A 437 5.31 -8.01 -6.92
C ASN A 437 6.09 -8.98 -6.02
N ALA A 438 6.00 -8.79 -4.71
CA ALA A 438 6.52 -9.73 -3.71
C ALA A 438 5.49 -10.00 -2.61
N SER A 439 4.20 -9.81 -2.89
CA SER A 439 3.14 -10.00 -1.91
C SER A 439 3.11 -11.44 -1.40
N HIS A 440 2.76 -11.61 -0.14
CA HIS A 440 2.55 -12.92 0.47
C HIS A 440 1.30 -13.66 -0.05
N GLY A 441 0.44 -12.94 -0.76
CA GLY A 441 -0.72 -13.46 -1.45
C GLY A 441 -1.50 -12.31 -2.07
N GLU A 442 -2.23 -12.59 -3.14
CA GLU A 442 -3.12 -11.64 -3.80
C GLU A 442 -4.40 -12.33 -4.24
N GLY A 443 -5.56 -11.74 -3.92
CA GLY A 443 -6.84 -12.22 -4.43
C GLY A 443 -7.06 -11.88 -5.90
N LEU A 444 -6.21 -11.00 -6.47
CA LEU A 444 -6.11 -10.74 -7.91
C LEU A 444 -4.78 -10.08 -8.30
N CYS A 445 -4.38 -9.01 -7.59
CA CYS A 445 -3.31 -8.07 -7.96
C CYS A 445 -3.60 -7.21 -9.20
N MET A 446 -4.63 -6.37 -9.13
CA MET A 446 -5.02 -5.50 -10.25
C MET A 446 -3.87 -4.64 -10.82
N PRO A 447 -2.99 -4.00 -10.04
CA PRO A 447 -1.89 -3.23 -10.63
C PRO A 447 -0.92 -4.07 -11.48
N LEU A 448 -0.64 -5.32 -11.10
CA LEU A 448 0.17 -6.22 -11.92
C LEU A 448 -0.52 -6.49 -13.28
N MET A 449 -1.83 -6.75 -13.27
CA MET A 449 -2.61 -6.95 -14.50
C MET A 449 -2.62 -5.71 -15.39
N GLU A 450 -2.75 -4.50 -14.82
CA GLU A 450 -2.75 -3.24 -15.55
C GLU A 450 -1.41 -3.04 -16.30
N PHE A 451 -0.28 -3.25 -15.62
CA PHE A 451 1.04 -3.13 -16.23
C PHE A 451 1.31 -4.22 -17.28
N MET A 452 0.93 -5.47 -17.01
CA MET A 452 1.04 -6.55 -18.01
C MET A 452 0.18 -6.29 -19.25
N SER A 453 -1.01 -5.72 -19.09
CA SER A 453 -1.88 -5.32 -20.21
C SER A 453 -1.24 -4.22 -21.06
N ALA A 454 -0.49 -3.32 -20.43
CA ALA A 454 0.32 -2.28 -21.08
C ALA A 454 1.64 -2.81 -21.68
N GLY A 455 1.87 -4.13 -21.69
CA GLY A 455 3.05 -4.77 -22.26
C GLY A 455 4.29 -4.68 -21.39
N VAL A 456 4.15 -4.43 -20.09
CA VAL A 456 5.26 -4.43 -19.12
C VAL A 456 5.41 -5.84 -18.53
N PRO A 457 6.54 -6.54 -18.78
CA PRO A 457 6.82 -7.83 -18.14
C PRO A 457 7.00 -7.70 -16.63
N ALA A 458 6.97 -8.81 -15.90
CA ALA A 458 6.96 -8.77 -14.44
C ALA A 458 8.12 -9.52 -13.77
N VAL A 459 8.38 -9.16 -12.50
CA VAL A 459 9.09 -9.95 -11.50
C VAL A 459 8.07 -10.23 -10.39
N ALA A 460 7.57 -11.46 -10.29
CA ALA A 460 6.45 -11.77 -9.40
C ALA A 460 6.42 -13.25 -9.00
N PRO A 461 5.82 -13.60 -7.84
CA PRO A 461 5.52 -14.98 -7.54
C PRO A 461 4.39 -15.54 -8.43
N CYS A 462 4.34 -16.86 -8.57
CA CYS A 462 3.29 -17.59 -9.28
C CYS A 462 2.47 -18.39 -8.26
N ASN A 463 1.81 -17.68 -7.36
CA ASN A 463 0.94 -18.25 -6.34
C ASN A 463 -0.37 -17.46 -6.29
N THR A 464 -1.30 -17.95 -5.48
CA THR A 464 -2.64 -17.39 -5.32
C THR A 464 -3.34 -17.07 -6.65
N ALA A 465 -4.09 -15.95 -6.74
CA ALA A 465 -4.69 -15.50 -8.00
C ALA A 465 -3.69 -15.16 -9.11
N MET A 466 -2.43 -14.85 -8.79
CA MET A 466 -1.43 -14.54 -9.81
C MET A 466 -1.11 -15.76 -10.68
N ALA A 467 -1.26 -16.99 -10.14
CA ALA A 467 -1.07 -18.22 -10.89
C ALA A 467 -2.01 -18.39 -12.09
N ASP A 468 -3.13 -17.66 -12.14
CA ASP A 468 -4.09 -17.71 -13.25
C ASP A 468 -3.57 -17.02 -14.53
N TYR A 469 -2.57 -16.13 -14.41
CA TYR A 469 -2.10 -15.31 -15.54
C TYR A 469 -0.59 -15.04 -15.58
N VAL A 470 0.15 -15.31 -14.50
CA VAL A 470 1.60 -15.20 -14.46
C VAL A 470 2.23 -16.46 -15.05
N THR A 471 3.13 -16.28 -16.03
CA THR A 471 3.85 -17.40 -16.65
C THR A 471 5.34 -17.09 -16.78
N PRO A 472 6.23 -18.11 -16.85
CA PRO A 472 7.65 -17.91 -17.12
C PRO A 472 7.94 -17.19 -18.46
N ALA A 473 6.98 -17.17 -19.39
CA ALA A 473 7.12 -16.48 -20.67
C ALA A 473 7.02 -14.96 -20.53
N SER A 474 6.25 -14.45 -19.57
CA SER A 474 6.02 -13.02 -19.33
C SER A 474 6.71 -12.48 -18.08
N THR A 475 7.19 -13.37 -17.21
CA THR A 475 7.54 -13.04 -15.83
C THR A 475 8.78 -13.79 -15.35
N PHE A 476 9.69 -13.09 -14.67
CA PHE A 476 10.73 -13.73 -13.86
C PHE A 476 10.10 -14.21 -12.56
N ILE A 477 9.94 -15.53 -12.42
CA ILE A 477 9.21 -16.13 -11.31
C ILE A 477 10.03 -16.06 -10.02
N VAL A 478 9.44 -15.44 -9.01
CA VAL A 478 9.96 -15.41 -7.64
C VAL A 478 9.41 -16.62 -6.89
N ARG A 479 10.27 -17.38 -6.21
CA ARG A 479 9.86 -18.56 -5.44
C ARG A 479 9.17 -18.14 -4.15
N SER A 480 8.29 -19.00 -3.66
CA SER A 480 7.58 -18.80 -2.40
C SER A 480 7.18 -20.13 -1.76
N SER A 481 6.99 -20.14 -0.45
CA SER A 481 6.57 -21.31 0.33
C SER A 481 5.45 -20.96 1.30
N LEU A 482 4.59 -21.93 1.65
CA LEU A 482 3.51 -21.71 2.62
C LEU A 482 4.07 -21.33 4.00
N GLU A 483 3.40 -20.37 4.65
CA GLU A 483 3.68 -19.92 6.01
C GLU A 483 2.33 -19.71 6.74
N PRO A 484 2.14 -20.33 7.92
CA PRO A 484 0.92 -20.15 8.71
C PRO A 484 0.69 -18.68 9.09
N THR A 485 -0.56 -18.24 9.03
CA THR A 485 -1.00 -16.89 9.38
C THR A 485 -2.44 -16.90 9.92
N VAL A 486 -2.91 -15.72 10.31
CA VAL A 486 -4.24 -15.46 10.84
C VAL A 486 -5.18 -14.95 9.73
N TRP A 487 -6.49 -15.11 9.89
CA TRP A 487 -7.43 -14.35 9.07
C TRP A 487 -7.34 -12.87 9.42
N PRO A 488 -7.34 -11.96 8.43
CA PRO A 488 -6.88 -10.59 8.63
C PRO A 488 -7.86 -9.71 9.42
N HIS A 489 -9.11 -10.18 9.59
CA HIS A 489 -10.17 -9.51 10.35
C HIS A 489 -10.59 -10.30 11.60
N ASP A 490 -9.91 -11.42 11.91
CA ASP A 490 -10.13 -12.16 13.14
C ASP A 490 -9.27 -11.54 14.26
N PRO A 491 -9.87 -10.96 15.31
CA PRO A 491 -9.13 -10.27 16.37
C PRO A 491 -8.44 -11.22 17.37
N ARG A 492 -8.62 -12.54 17.22
CA ARG A 492 -8.13 -13.56 18.18
C ARG A 492 -6.71 -14.05 17.86
N ASP A 493 -6.14 -13.61 16.74
CA ASP A 493 -4.80 -13.99 16.25
C ASP A 493 -4.56 -15.52 16.19
N LEU A 494 -5.58 -16.27 15.73
CA LEU A 494 -5.49 -17.72 15.59
C LEU A 494 -4.89 -18.11 14.22
N PHE A 495 -3.84 -18.94 14.22
CA PHE A 495 -3.23 -19.48 13.00
C PHE A 495 -4.15 -20.52 12.34
N ARG A 496 -5.04 -20.06 11.45
CA ARG A 496 -6.10 -20.86 10.80
C ARG A 496 -5.93 -21.00 9.28
N THR A 497 -4.92 -20.34 8.73
CA THR A 497 -4.74 -20.25 7.28
C THR A 497 -3.25 -20.06 6.95
N CYS A 498 -2.89 -20.05 5.67
CA CYS A 498 -1.54 -19.79 5.21
C CYS A 498 -1.49 -18.63 4.22
N TYR A 499 -0.33 -17.99 4.20
CA TYR A 499 0.17 -17.18 3.11
C TYR A 499 1.41 -17.81 2.48
N TYR A 500 1.98 -17.14 1.49
CA TYR A 500 3.21 -17.54 0.82
C TYR A 500 4.36 -16.60 1.19
N ARG A 501 5.29 -17.10 2.00
CA ARG A 501 6.55 -16.40 2.27
C ARG A 501 7.40 -16.36 1.00
N ILE A 502 7.92 -15.18 0.66
CA ILE A 502 8.81 -15.00 -0.49
C ILE A 502 10.22 -15.50 -0.16
N ASP A 503 10.81 -16.22 -1.12
CA ASP A 503 12.22 -16.61 -1.07
C ASP A 503 13.11 -15.43 -1.51
N GLN A 504 13.80 -14.84 -0.55
CA GLN A 504 14.55 -13.60 -0.73
C GLN A 504 15.66 -13.73 -1.78
N GLU A 505 16.35 -14.88 -1.82
CA GLU A 505 17.39 -15.16 -2.81
C GLU A 505 16.81 -15.19 -4.23
N SER A 506 15.67 -15.87 -4.46
CA SER A 506 15.03 -15.87 -5.77
C SER A 506 14.60 -14.49 -6.23
N LEU A 507 14.14 -13.62 -5.32
CA LEU A 507 13.75 -12.24 -5.66
C LEU A 507 14.98 -11.43 -6.11
N THR A 508 16.10 -11.53 -5.38
CA THR A 508 17.37 -10.90 -5.77
C THR A 508 17.90 -11.44 -7.10
N ASN A 509 17.83 -12.76 -7.32
CA ASN A 509 18.25 -13.37 -8.59
C ASN A 509 17.35 -12.95 -9.76
N ALA A 510 16.03 -12.82 -9.54
CA ALA A 510 15.10 -12.34 -10.56
C ALA A 510 15.37 -10.88 -10.94
N PHE A 511 15.75 -10.03 -9.99
CA PHE A 511 16.24 -8.68 -10.28
C PHE A 511 17.49 -8.70 -11.18
N LEU A 512 18.51 -9.48 -10.80
CA LEU A 512 19.75 -9.57 -11.58
C LEU A 512 19.52 -10.11 -13.00
N GLU A 513 18.69 -11.14 -13.15
CA GLU A 513 18.37 -11.73 -14.46
C GLU A 513 17.57 -10.76 -15.32
N SER A 514 16.53 -10.14 -14.76
CA SER A 514 15.70 -9.18 -15.49
C SER A 514 16.49 -7.95 -15.94
N PHE A 515 17.39 -7.44 -15.12
CA PHE A 515 18.31 -6.36 -15.50
C PHE A 515 19.20 -6.76 -16.69
N LYS A 516 19.78 -7.97 -16.65
CA LYS A 516 20.58 -8.50 -17.75
C LYS A 516 19.77 -8.59 -19.05
N VAL A 517 18.51 -9.06 -18.97
CA VAL A 517 17.62 -9.13 -20.13
C VAL A 517 17.32 -7.75 -20.69
N ALA A 518 16.97 -6.78 -19.85
CA ALA A 518 16.70 -5.42 -20.28
C ALA A 518 17.92 -4.76 -20.96
N ARG A 519 19.14 -5.03 -20.48
CA ARG A 519 20.37 -4.42 -21.01
C ARG A 519 20.93 -5.09 -22.26
N SER A 520 20.76 -6.41 -22.40
CA SER A 520 21.50 -7.18 -23.40
C SER A 520 20.65 -8.09 -24.29
N GLN A 521 19.35 -8.24 -24.01
CA GLN A 521 18.48 -9.19 -24.72
C GLN A 521 17.15 -8.56 -25.16
N PRO A 522 17.17 -7.52 -26.02
CA PRO A 522 15.97 -6.76 -26.42
C PRO A 522 14.92 -7.62 -27.15
N GLN A 523 15.34 -8.68 -27.85
CA GLN A 523 14.40 -9.64 -28.46
C GLN A 523 13.67 -10.48 -27.42
N ARG A 524 14.38 -10.95 -26.38
CA ARG A 524 13.76 -11.67 -25.26
C ARG A 524 12.77 -10.75 -24.53
N TYR A 525 13.15 -9.51 -24.25
CA TYR A 525 12.23 -8.55 -23.62
C TYR A 525 10.95 -8.35 -24.45
N ARG A 526 11.07 -8.14 -25.77
CA ARG A 526 9.89 -7.99 -26.65
C ARG A 526 8.99 -9.22 -26.64
N ALA A 527 9.57 -10.42 -26.63
CA ALA A 527 8.80 -11.66 -26.51
C ALA A 527 8.07 -11.75 -25.15
N MET A 528 8.71 -11.32 -24.07
CA MET A 528 8.06 -11.25 -22.75
C MET A 528 6.93 -10.23 -22.71
N SER A 529 7.12 -9.06 -23.34
CA SER A 529 6.11 -8.01 -23.46
C SER A 529 4.86 -8.53 -24.20
N GLN A 530 5.05 -9.21 -25.34
CA GLN A 530 3.97 -9.87 -26.06
C GLN A 530 3.26 -10.92 -25.20
N ALA A 531 4.02 -11.79 -24.52
CA ALA A 531 3.46 -12.82 -23.67
C ALA A 531 2.63 -12.24 -22.50
N ALA A 532 3.02 -11.09 -21.95
CA ALA A 532 2.27 -10.39 -20.91
C ALA A 532 0.91 -9.90 -21.43
N CYS A 533 0.90 -9.25 -22.60
CA CYS A 533 -0.34 -8.82 -23.25
C CYS A 533 -1.24 -10.01 -23.59
N ASP A 534 -0.69 -11.11 -24.13
CA ASP A 534 -1.47 -12.28 -24.51
C ASP A 534 -2.05 -13.03 -23.31
N ALA A 535 -1.32 -13.06 -22.18
CA ALA A 535 -1.85 -13.60 -20.94
C ALA A 535 -3.04 -12.78 -20.45
N GLN A 536 -2.93 -11.45 -20.42
CA GLN A 536 -4.03 -10.58 -19.97
C GLN A 536 -5.20 -10.55 -20.95
N ARG A 537 -4.96 -10.56 -22.26
CA ARG A 537 -6.05 -10.65 -23.26
C ARG A 537 -6.90 -11.91 -23.06
N ARG A 538 -6.26 -13.05 -22.77
CA ARG A 538 -6.97 -14.32 -22.54
C ARG A 538 -7.67 -14.37 -21.18
N PHE A 539 -7.16 -13.66 -20.19
CA PHE A 539 -7.65 -13.72 -18.81
C PHE A 539 -8.69 -12.64 -18.49
N SER A 540 -8.40 -11.38 -18.83
CA SER A 540 -9.09 -10.19 -18.31
C SER A 540 -9.60 -9.22 -19.38
N ALA A 541 -9.71 -9.66 -20.65
CA ALA A 541 -10.38 -8.89 -21.68
C ALA A 541 -11.89 -8.78 -21.40
N ASP A 542 -12.47 -7.64 -21.75
CA ASP A 542 -13.87 -7.31 -21.50
C ASP A 542 -14.79 -8.39 -22.08
N GLU A 543 -14.50 -8.88 -23.29
CA GLU A 543 -15.28 -9.95 -23.94
C GLU A 543 -15.22 -11.28 -23.18
N VAL A 544 -14.05 -11.64 -22.66
CA VAL A 544 -13.86 -12.88 -21.87
C VAL A 544 -14.68 -12.80 -20.58
N VAL A 545 -14.57 -11.66 -19.88
CA VAL A 545 -15.31 -11.40 -18.64
C VAL A 545 -16.81 -11.32 -18.91
N ARG A 546 -17.23 -10.64 -19.98
CA ARG A 546 -18.63 -10.54 -20.42
C ARG A 546 -19.23 -11.91 -20.67
N GLN A 547 -18.55 -12.77 -21.41
CA GLN A 547 -19.02 -14.12 -21.71
C GLN A 547 -19.14 -14.97 -20.44
N ALA A 548 -18.17 -14.87 -19.53
CA ALA A 548 -18.20 -15.58 -18.24
C ALA A 548 -19.37 -15.11 -17.36
N LEU A 549 -19.56 -13.79 -17.23
CA LEU A 549 -20.68 -13.19 -16.49
C LEU A 549 -22.03 -13.59 -17.10
N HIS A 550 -22.19 -13.44 -18.41
CA HIS A 550 -23.40 -13.82 -19.12
C HIS A 550 -23.76 -15.29 -18.84
N THR A 551 -22.79 -16.20 -19.01
CA THR A 551 -22.98 -17.64 -18.77
C THR A 551 -23.37 -17.92 -17.31
N PHE A 552 -22.75 -17.23 -16.35
CA PHE A 552 -23.02 -17.47 -14.93
C PHE A 552 -24.35 -16.86 -14.48
N LEU A 553 -24.68 -15.65 -14.92
CA LEU A 553 -25.92 -14.95 -14.55
C LEU A 553 -27.16 -15.55 -15.24
N GLN A 554 -27.03 -16.03 -16.48
CA GLN A 554 -28.15 -16.65 -17.20
C GLN A 554 -28.62 -17.99 -16.63
N ARG A 555 -27.81 -18.67 -15.81
CA ARG A 555 -28.27 -19.82 -15.02
C ARG A 555 -29.42 -19.46 -14.06
N GLU A 556 -29.80 -18.18 -13.91
CA GLU A 556 -31.00 -17.73 -13.20
C GLU A 556 -32.15 -17.25 -14.10
N CYS A 557 -31.87 -16.93 -15.37
CA CYS A 557 -32.84 -16.27 -16.25
C CYS A 557 -33.57 -17.25 -17.20
N GLY A 558 -33.38 -18.56 -17.07
CA GLY A 558 -33.93 -19.56 -17.97
C GLY A 558 -34.59 -20.75 -17.28
N GLU A 559 -35.88 -20.89 -17.61
CA GLU A 559 -36.64 -22.11 -17.93
C GLU A 559 -36.90 -23.18 -16.85
#